data_AF-A0A829WF17-F1
#
_entry.id   AF-A0A829WF17-F1
#
_cell.length_a   1.000
_cell.length_b   1.000
_cell.length_c   1.000
_cell.angle_alpha   90.00
_cell.angle_beta   90.00
_cell.angle_gamma   90.00
#
_symmetry.space_group_name_H-M   'P 1'
#
loop_
_entity.id
_entity.type
_entity.pdbx_description
1 polymer ?
#
loop_
_entity_poly.entity_id
_entity_poly.type
_entity_poly.pdbx_seq_one_letter_code
_entity_poly.pdbx_strand_id
1 'polypeptide(L)'
;MSSLLNALHQGVQVVYGTEIFDRDTAGGYVLLPGVVQSKDTGELCIALLELDLQSSGEHCATDFLIRYGCISQSEQEMPDDVRKFLRETYGAYDYGYTATLTDDIHVDKSSLPPEMREVLEHFREHEFIPYDPKYHFQGTEAAPEDEGELEHG
;
A
#
# COMPACT_ATOMS: atom_id res chain seq x y z
N MET A 1 2.03 -7.48 1.40
CA MET A 1 1.09 -6.35 1.20
C MET A 1 0.67 -5.76 2.54
N SER A 2 0.07 -6.57 3.43
CA SER A 2 -0.47 -6.14 4.73
C SER A 2 0.51 -5.40 5.66
N SER A 3 1.79 -5.80 5.72
CA SER A 3 2.79 -5.11 6.56
C SER A 3 3.04 -3.67 6.12
N LEU A 4 3.19 -3.43 4.81
CA LEU A 4 3.32 -2.07 4.27
C LEU A 4 2.06 -1.25 4.51
N LEU A 5 0.88 -1.86 4.32
CA LEU A 5 -0.40 -1.18 4.58
C LEU A 5 -0.52 -0.75 6.06
N ASN A 6 -0.06 -1.60 6.99
CA ASN A 6 0.02 -1.25 8.41
C ASN A 6 1.00 -0.09 8.67
N ALA A 7 2.19 -0.11 8.07
CA ALA A 7 3.14 0.99 8.22
C ALA A 7 2.55 2.34 7.75
N LEU A 8 1.84 2.34 6.61
CA LEU A 8 1.15 3.53 6.12
C LEU A 8 0.04 3.96 7.08
N HIS A 9 -0.74 3.01 7.62
CA HIS A 9 -1.77 3.29 8.60
C HIS A 9 -1.21 3.89 9.90
N GLN A 10 -0.06 3.40 10.40
CA GLN A 10 0.62 4.04 11.53
C GLN A 10 1.03 5.49 11.19
N GLY A 11 1.39 5.74 9.93
CA GLY A 11 1.63 7.10 9.42
C GLY A 11 0.40 8.02 9.56
N VAL A 12 -0.82 7.50 9.36
CA VAL A 12 -2.07 8.27 9.56
C VAL A 12 -2.15 8.79 10.98
N GLN A 13 -1.92 7.93 11.98
CA GLN A 13 -1.94 8.32 13.39
C GLN A 13 -0.88 9.38 13.73
N VAL A 14 0.31 9.30 13.10
CA VAL A 14 1.38 10.28 13.29
C VAL A 14 1.05 11.63 12.64
N VAL A 15 0.45 11.64 11.46
CA VAL A 15 0.18 12.86 10.68
C VAL A 15 -1.09 13.56 11.16
N TYR A 16 -2.17 12.81 11.36
CA TYR A 16 -3.48 13.37 11.70
C TYR A 16 -3.80 13.32 13.20
N GLY A 17 -3.06 12.53 13.99
CA GLY A 17 -3.33 12.34 15.41
C GLY A 17 -4.54 11.45 15.72
N THR A 18 -5.20 10.91 14.70
CA THR A 18 -6.39 10.07 14.80
C THR A 18 -6.48 9.10 13.61
N GLU A 19 -7.14 7.98 13.82
CA GLU A 19 -7.57 7.03 12.79
C GLU A 19 -9.09 7.02 12.57
N ILE A 20 -9.80 7.87 13.30
CA ILE A 20 -11.25 8.08 13.21
C ILE A 20 -11.47 9.50 12.70
N PHE A 21 -12.20 9.62 11.60
CA PHE A 21 -12.46 10.87 10.90
C PHE A 21 -13.96 11.12 10.79
N ASP A 22 -14.36 12.34 11.10
CA ASP A 22 -15.70 12.90 10.84
C ASP A 22 -15.60 14.02 9.80
N ARG A 23 -16.74 14.62 9.45
CA ARG A 23 -16.80 15.71 8.45
C ARG A 23 -15.94 16.94 8.76
N ASP A 24 -15.62 17.18 10.03
CA ASP A 24 -14.90 18.36 10.50
C ASP A 24 -13.39 18.10 10.72
N THR A 25 -12.97 16.85 10.58
CA THR A 25 -11.57 16.45 10.78
C THR A 25 -10.68 16.94 9.63
N ALA A 26 -9.42 17.29 9.96
CA ALA A 26 -8.35 17.60 9.00
C ALA A 26 -8.68 18.67 7.94
N GLY A 27 -9.64 19.56 8.20
CA GLY A 27 -10.03 20.61 7.23
C GLY A 27 -10.85 20.08 6.05
N GLY A 28 -11.43 18.88 6.16
CA GLY A 28 -12.41 18.35 5.21
C GLY A 28 -11.84 17.42 4.14
N TYR A 29 -10.52 17.30 4.00
CA TYR A 29 -9.88 16.39 3.04
C TYR A 29 -8.80 15.55 3.73
N VAL A 30 -8.76 14.26 3.39
CA VAL A 30 -7.78 13.32 3.95
C VAL A 30 -7.19 12.42 2.88
N LEU A 31 -5.95 12.01 3.11
CA LEU A 31 -5.25 11.00 2.32
C LEU A 31 -5.10 9.75 3.18
N LEU A 32 -5.81 8.69 2.82
CA LEU A 32 -5.86 7.46 3.62
C LEU A 32 -5.29 6.27 2.88
N PRO A 33 -4.45 5.45 3.54
CA PRO A 33 -3.98 4.22 2.95
C PRO A 33 -5.11 3.19 2.93
N GLY A 34 -5.17 2.47 1.81
CA GLY A 34 -6.19 1.49 1.55
C GLY A 34 -5.76 0.48 0.50
N VAL A 35 -6.74 -0.26 0.01
CA VAL A 35 -6.59 -1.22 -1.07
C VAL A 35 -7.61 -0.92 -2.17
N VAL A 36 -7.22 -1.25 -3.39
CA VAL A 36 -8.06 -1.22 -4.58
C VAL A 36 -8.04 -2.59 -5.23
N GLN A 37 -9.19 -3.05 -5.71
CA GLN A 37 -9.30 -4.28 -6.48
C GLN A 37 -10.00 -4.01 -7.81
N SER A 38 -9.37 -4.43 -8.91
CA SER A 38 -9.99 -4.34 -10.23
C SER A 38 -11.25 -5.20 -10.31
N LYS A 39 -12.32 -4.63 -10.88
CA LYS A 39 -13.57 -5.35 -11.17
C LYS A 39 -13.40 -6.32 -12.34
N ASP A 40 -12.48 -6.02 -13.25
CA ASP A 40 -12.30 -6.78 -14.49
C ASP A 40 -11.24 -7.87 -14.34
N THR A 41 -10.11 -7.56 -13.68
CA THR A 41 -8.96 -8.47 -13.58
C THR A 41 -8.86 -9.16 -12.22
N GLY A 42 -9.51 -8.62 -11.18
CA GLY A 42 -9.32 -9.04 -9.79
C GLY A 42 -7.99 -8.59 -9.17
N GLU A 43 -7.14 -7.87 -9.91
CA GLU A 43 -5.83 -7.41 -9.41
C GLU A 43 -5.99 -6.48 -8.21
N LEU A 44 -5.23 -6.79 -7.16
CA LEU A 44 -5.29 -6.12 -5.85
C LEU A 44 -4.02 -5.30 -5.64
N CYS A 45 -4.17 -4.06 -5.17
CA CYS A 45 -3.05 -3.13 -4.96
C CYS A 45 -3.29 -2.26 -3.72
N ILE A 46 -2.20 -1.81 -3.09
CA ILE A 46 -2.26 -0.75 -2.08
C ILE A 46 -2.40 0.58 -2.81
N ALA A 47 -3.25 1.45 -2.28
CA ALA A 47 -3.38 2.82 -2.76
C ALA A 47 -3.43 3.82 -1.61
N LEU A 48 -3.10 5.08 -1.93
CA LEU A 48 -3.48 6.22 -1.12
C LEU A 48 -4.72 6.85 -1.76
N LEU A 49 -5.76 7.02 -0.96
CA LEU A 49 -7.07 7.45 -1.40
C LEU A 49 -7.33 8.85 -0.85
N GLU A 50 -7.56 9.80 -1.75
CA GLU A 50 -7.98 11.15 -1.39
C GLU A 50 -9.49 11.18 -1.21
N LEU A 51 -9.96 11.52 -0.01
CA LEU A 51 -11.37 11.55 0.34
C LEU A 51 -11.80 12.95 0.81
N ASP A 52 -12.95 13.40 0.31
CA ASP A 52 -13.66 14.59 0.76
C ASP A 52 -14.65 14.23 1.89
N LEU A 53 -14.27 14.56 3.12
CA LEU A 53 -15.08 14.31 4.32
C LEU A 53 -16.33 15.20 4.35
N GLN A 54 -16.28 16.41 3.79
CA GLN A 54 -17.44 17.30 3.72
C GLN A 54 -18.49 16.77 2.75
N SER A 55 -18.07 16.07 1.70
CA SER A 55 -18.92 15.31 0.76
C SER A 55 -19.19 13.87 1.22
N SER A 56 -19.18 13.63 2.54
CA SER A 56 -19.52 12.31 3.12
C SER A 56 -18.54 11.21 2.75
N GLY A 57 -17.23 11.50 2.66
CA GLY A 57 -16.19 10.53 2.30
C GLY A 57 -16.07 10.29 0.79
N GLU A 58 -16.46 11.24 -0.05
CA GLU A 58 -16.41 11.07 -1.50
C GLU A 58 -14.97 10.87 -1.98
N HIS A 59 -14.78 9.87 -2.83
CA HIS A 59 -13.48 9.55 -3.39
C HIS A 59 -13.10 10.52 -4.51
N CYS A 60 -12.04 11.29 -4.30
CA CYS A 60 -11.56 12.31 -5.24
C CYS A 60 -10.46 11.80 -6.17
N ALA A 61 -9.49 11.06 -5.63
CA ALA A 61 -8.33 10.59 -6.38
C ALA A 61 -7.67 9.35 -5.74
N THR A 62 -6.92 8.63 -6.58
CA THR A 62 -6.17 7.43 -6.20
C THR A 62 -4.72 7.57 -6.61
N ASP A 63 -3.81 7.36 -5.66
CA ASP A 63 -2.40 7.12 -5.93
C ASP A 63 -2.07 5.64 -5.73
N PHE A 64 -1.71 4.96 -6.82
CA PHE A 64 -1.45 3.52 -6.84
C PHE A 64 0.00 3.22 -6.43
N LEU A 65 0.20 2.30 -5.49
CA LEU A 65 1.53 1.80 -5.14
C LEU A 65 1.85 0.55 -5.96
N ILE A 66 2.46 0.77 -7.13
CA ILE A 66 2.73 -0.25 -8.13
C ILE A 66 4.23 -0.41 -8.39
N ARG A 67 4.60 -1.34 -9.28
CA ARG A 67 6.00 -1.59 -9.67
C ARG A 67 6.75 -0.37 -10.22
N TYR A 68 6.03 0.67 -10.67
CA TYR A 68 6.59 1.93 -11.15
C TYR A 68 6.76 2.99 -10.04
N GLY A 69 6.43 2.66 -8.79
CA GLY A 69 6.42 3.58 -7.66
C GLY A 69 5.00 3.97 -7.25
N CYS A 70 4.89 5.11 -6.56
CA CYS A 70 3.61 5.74 -6.24
C CYS A 70 3.18 6.58 -7.45
N ILE A 71 2.08 6.21 -8.10
CA ILE A 71 1.61 6.87 -9.33
C ILE A 71 0.19 7.39 -9.13
N SER A 72 0.01 8.70 -9.28
CA SER A 72 -1.31 9.32 -9.26
C SER A 72 -2.09 9.01 -10.53
N GLN A 73 -3.35 8.62 -10.39
CA GLN A 73 -4.27 8.47 -11.54
C GLN A 73 -4.43 9.79 -12.32
N SER A 74 -4.23 10.92 -11.64
CA SER A 74 -4.40 12.26 -12.18
C SER A 74 -3.14 12.84 -12.85
N GLU A 75 -2.03 12.09 -12.87
CA GLU A 75 -0.76 12.57 -13.42
C GLU A 75 -0.87 12.90 -14.92
N GLN A 76 -0.61 14.18 -15.23
CA GLN A 76 -0.77 14.73 -16.57
C GLN A 76 0.36 14.27 -17.50
N GLU A 77 1.58 14.18 -16.97
CA GLU A 77 2.77 13.81 -17.75
C GLU A 77 3.08 12.31 -17.66
N MET A 78 2.10 11.49 -17.27
CA MET A 78 2.27 10.04 -17.12
C MET A 78 2.65 9.40 -18.46
N PRO A 79 3.76 8.61 -18.51
CA PRO A 79 4.15 7.86 -19.69
C PRO A 79 3.02 6.94 -20.20
N ASP A 80 2.90 6.83 -21.53
CA ASP A 80 1.80 6.10 -22.18
C ASP A 80 1.74 4.62 -21.81
N ASP A 81 2.90 3.99 -21.59
CA ASP A 81 3.03 2.60 -21.17
C ASP A 81 2.53 2.40 -19.73
N VAL A 82 2.84 3.32 -18.81
CA VAL A 82 2.32 3.32 -17.43
C VAL A 82 0.82 3.58 -17.42
N ARG A 83 0.33 4.54 -18.22
CA ARG A 83 -1.10 4.84 -18.37
C ARG A 83 -1.87 3.64 -18.91
N LYS A 84 -1.33 2.99 -19.94
CA LYS A 84 -1.88 1.76 -20.50
C LYS A 84 -1.93 0.65 -19.46
N PHE A 85 -0.84 0.45 -18.71
CA PHE A 85 -0.77 -0.53 -17.63
C PHE A 85 -1.86 -0.28 -16.58
N LEU A 86 -1.99 0.93 -16.03
CA LEU A 86 -3.01 1.23 -15.02
C LEU A 86 -4.43 0.94 -15.52
N ARG A 87 -4.74 1.34 -16.75
CA ARG A 87 -6.06 1.11 -17.35
C ARG A 87 -6.34 -0.37 -17.56
N GLU A 88 -5.38 -1.14 -18.05
CA GLU A 88 -5.56 -2.56 -18.37
C GLU A 88 -5.52 -3.45 -17.13
N THR A 89 -4.75 -3.07 -16.12
CA THR A 89 -4.61 -3.83 -14.87
C THR A 89 -5.72 -3.51 -13.88
N TYR A 90 -6.01 -2.22 -13.63
CA TYR A 90 -6.94 -1.82 -12.57
C TYR A 90 -8.29 -1.35 -13.09
N GLY A 91 -8.33 -0.66 -14.24
CA GLY A 91 -9.59 -0.30 -14.90
C GLY A 91 -10.60 0.36 -13.95
N ALA A 92 -11.84 -0.14 -13.96
CA ALA A 92 -12.79 0.14 -12.90
C ALA A 92 -12.49 -0.74 -11.68
N TYR A 93 -12.53 -0.17 -10.48
CA TYR A 93 -12.13 -0.86 -9.25
C TYR A 93 -13.11 -0.61 -8.10
N ASP A 94 -13.11 -1.52 -7.13
CA ASP A 94 -13.60 -1.28 -5.77
C ASP A 94 -12.44 -0.77 -4.91
N TYR A 95 -12.73 0.04 -3.90
CA TYR A 95 -11.72 0.61 -3.00
C TYR A 95 -12.19 0.55 -1.55
N GLY A 96 -11.23 0.45 -0.63
CA GLY A 96 -11.48 0.51 0.80
C GLY A 96 -10.25 0.97 1.54
N TYR A 97 -10.44 1.62 2.69
CA TYR A 97 -9.36 2.27 3.43
C TYR A 97 -9.26 1.75 4.87
N THR A 98 -8.09 1.93 5.46
CA THR A 98 -7.71 1.38 6.77
C THR A 98 -8.32 2.13 7.96
N ALA A 99 -8.53 3.45 7.83
CA ALA A 99 -9.13 4.28 8.87
C ALA A 99 -10.66 4.14 8.94
N THR A 100 -11.28 4.75 9.95
CA THR A 100 -12.74 4.77 10.13
C THR A 100 -13.26 6.15 9.79
N LEU A 101 -14.20 6.24 8.84
CA LEU A 101 -14.96 7.45 8.58
C LEU A 101 -16.36 7.26 9.14
N THR A 102 -16.79 8.13 10.07
CA THR A 102 -18.08 7.98 10.75
C THR A 102 -19.27 8.35 9.88
N ASP A 103 -19.04 9.20 8.88
CA ASP A 103 -20.06 9.80 8.03
C ASP A 103 -19.98 9.35 6.57
N ASP A 104 -19.18 8.31 6.28
CA ASP A 104 -19.03 7.78 4.92
C ASP A 104 -20.28 6.98 4.50
N ILE A 105 -20.76 7.29 3.30
CA ILE A 105 -21.90 6.63 2.66
C ILE A 105 -21.51 5.95 1.33
N HIS A 106 -20.28 6.13 0.88
CA HIS A 106 -19.77 5.61 -0.40
C HIS A 106 -19.16 4.22 -0.25
N VAL A 107 -18.53 3.92 0.89
CA VAL A 107 -17.89 2.62 1.14
C VAL A 107 -18.59 1.84 2.26
N ASP A 108 -19.27 0.76 1.89
CA ASP A 108 -19.68 -0.28 2.83
C ASP A 108 -18.61 -1.39 2.87
N LYS A 109 -17.78 -1.37 3.93
CA LYS A 109 -16.70 -2.34 4.14
C LYS A 109 -17.18 -3.80 4.14
N SER A 110 -18.45 -4.06 4.49
CA SER A 110 -18.99 -5.43 4.51
C SER A 110 -19.31 -5.97 3.12
N SER A 111 -19.56 -5.08 2.16
CA SER A 111 -19.86 -5.39 0.76
C SER A 111 -18.63 -5.50 -0.14
N LEU A 112 -17.46 -5.12 0.38
CA LEU A 112 -16.20 -5.20 -0.36
C LEU A 112 -15.89 -6.64 -0.78
N PRO A 113 -15.16 -6.83 -1.89
CA PRO A 113 -14.64 -8.13 -2.29
C PRO A 113 -13.93 -8.88 -1.14
N PRO A 114 -14.07 -10.22 -1.05
CA PRO A 114 -13.53 -10.99 0.08
C PRO A 114 -12.03 -10.77 0.33
N GLU A 115 -11.24 -10.68 -0.73
CA GLU A 115 -9.77 -10.50 -0.65
C GLU A 115 -9.39 -9.12 -0.09
N MET A 116 -10.11 -8.07 -0.51
CA MET A 116 -9.94 -6.73 0.07
C MET A 116 -10.30 -6.73 1.55
N ARG A 117 -11.41 -7.38 1.91
CA ARG A 117 -11.87 -7.48 3.30
C ARG A 117 -10.85 -8.18 4.17
N GLU A 118 -10.35 -9.33 3.75
CA GLU A 118 -9.33 -10.08 4.50
C GLU A 118 -8.11 -9.21 4.80
N VAL A 119 -7.64 -8.45 3.80
CA VAL A 119 -6.51 -7.54 3.97
C VAL A 119 -6.85 -6.40 4.94
N LEU A 120 -8.00 -5.75 4.79
CA LEU A 120 -8.42 -4.64 5.64
C LEU A 120 -8.77 -5.06 7.08
N GLU A 121 -9.18 -6.30 7.30
CA GLU A 121 -9.47 -6.85 8.63
C GLU A 121 -8.17 -7.22 9.38
N HIS A 122 -7.16 -7.75 8.67
CA HIS A 122 -5.96 -8.33 9.30
C HIS A 122 -4.67 -7.53 9.11
N PHE A 123 -4.67 -6.38 8.42
CA PHE A 123 -3.43 -5.65 8.14
C PHE A 123 -2.62 -5.30 9.39
N ARG A 124 -3.29 -4.98 10.50
CA ARG A 124 -2.64 -4.61 11.78
C ARG A 124 -1.80 -5.72 12.40
N GLU A 125 -2.10 -6.96 12.07
CA GLU A 125 -1.38 -8.15 12.56
C GLU A 125 -0.01 -8.31 11.89
N HIS A 126 0.26 -7.52 10.84
CA HIS A 126 1.47 -7.62 10.04
C HIS A 126 2.40 -6.45 10.35
N GLU A 127 3.52 -6.73 11.01
CA GLU A 127 4.55 -5.73 11.29
C GLU A 127 5.39 -5.46 10.04
N PHE A 128 5.64 -4.18 9.75
CA PHE A 128 6.62 -3.79 8.75
C PHE A 128 8.01 -3.78 9.35
N ILE A 129 8.85 -4.70 8.89
CA ILE A 129 10.26 -4.75 9.27
C ILE A 129 11.05 -4.08 8.14
N PRO A 130 11.55 -2.84 8.34
CA PRO A 130 12.39 -2.19 7.34
C PRO A 130 13.66 -3.00 7.12
N TYR A 131 14.10 -3.10 5.87
CA TYR A 131 15.38 -3.72 5.55
C TYR A 131 16.52 -2.89 6.18
N ASP A 132 17.31 -3.51 7.06
CA ASP A 132 18.54 -2.94 7.58
C ASP A 132 19.76 -3.68 6.98
N PRO A 133 20.54 -3.02 6.11
CA PRO A 133 21.73 -3.61 5.49
C PRO A 133 22.78 -4.12 6.49
N LYS A 134 22.77 -3.64 7.74
CA LYS A 134 23.77 -3.99 8.76
C LYS A 134 23.59 -5.41 9.32
N TYR A 135 22.42 -6.03 9.14
CA TYR A 135 22.13 -7.37 9.65
C TYR A 135 22.47 -8.50 8.66
N HIS A 136 23.09 -8.22 7.51
CA HIS A 136 23.35 -9.22 6.46
C HIS A 136 24.83 -9.63 6.26
N PHE A 137 25.77 -9.13 7.08
CA PHE A 137 27.19 -9.53 7.01
C PHE A 137 27.61 -10.41 8.20
N GLN A 138 26.98 -11.57 8.37
CA GLN A 138 27.54 -12.68 9.15
C GLN A 138 27.15 -14.00 8.46
N GLY A 139 27.96 -14.44 7.48
CA GLY A 139 27.77 -15.74 6.88
C GLY A 139 28.40 -15.93 5.50
N THR A 140 29.73 -15.91 5.42
CA THR A 140 30.52 -16.93 4.70
C THR A 140 31.97 -16.80 5.18
N GLU A 141 32.31 -17.57 6.21
CA GLU A 141 33.70 -17.88 6.53
C GLU A 141 34.33 -18.57 5.31
N ALA A 142 35.55 -18.14 4.98
CA ALA A 142 36.30 -18.57 3.80
C ALA A 142 36.42 -20.10 3.72
N ALA A 143 36.26 -20.63 2.50
CA ALA A 143 36.70 -21.98 2.19
C ALA A 143 38.21 -22.09 2.47
N PRO A 144 38.70 -23.20 3.05
CA PRO A 144 40.14 -23.37 3.28
C PRO A 144 40.85 -23.47 1.93
N GLU A 145 41.95 -22.75 1.83
CA GLU A 145 42.88 -22.81 0.70
C GLU A 145 43.50 -24.21 0.65
N ASP A 146 43.40 -24.84 -0.52
CA ASP A 146 44.03 -26.12 -0.85
C ASP A 146 45.55 -25.88 -0.98
N GLU A 147 46.30 -26.07 0.11
CA GLU A 147 47.75 -26.08 0.08
C GLU A 147 48.21 -27.41 -0.54
N GLY A 148 48.49 -27.37 -1.84
CA GLY A 148 49.12 -28.46 -2.57
C GLY A 148 50.50 -28.78 -2.02
N GLU A 149 50.67 -29.97 -1.43
CA GLU A 149 51.97 -30.58 -1.18
C GLU A 149 52.58 -31.04 -2.52
N LEU A 150 53.52 -30.24 -3.02
CA LEU A 150 54.56 -30.68 -3.95
C LEU A 150 55.76 -31.13 -3.11
N GLU A 151 55.91 -32.44 -2.86
CA GLU A 151 57.19 -32.99 -2.40
C GLU A 151 57.91 -33.68 -3.56
N HIS A 152 59.04 -33.07 -3.95
CA HIS A 152 60.08 -33.67 -4.76
C HIS A 152 61.01 -34.48 -3.86
N GLY A 153 61.22 -35.76 -4.17
CA GLY A 153 62.22 -36.63 -3.55
C GLY A 153 62.20 -38.04 -4.09
#